data_AF-A0A7N8XCY2-F1
#
_entry.id   AF-A0A7N8XCY2-F1
#
_cell.length_a   1.000
_cell.length_b   1.000
_cell.length_c   1.000
_cell.angle_alpha   90.00
_cell.angle_beta   90.00
_cell.angle_gamma   90.00
#
_symmetry.space_group_name_H-M   'P 1'
#
loop_
_entity.id
_entity.type
_entity.pdbx_description
1 polymer ?
#
loop_
_entity_poly.entity_id
_entity_poly.type
_entity_poly.pdbx_seq_one_letter_code
_entity_poly.pdbx_strand_id
1 'polypeptide(L)'
;MYQLRVSVLLLMLLVLLPCLTAAPSHSHRIEKRRCNTATCVTQRLADFLVRSSNIIGTVYTPTNVGSATYGKRELLQLPNYWHH
;
A
#
# COMPACT_ATOMS: atom_id res chain seq x y z
N MET A 1 4.54 7.72 -53.11
CA MET A 1 4.93 8.46 -51.87
C MET A 1 4.02 8.16 -50.67
N TYR A 2 2.74 7.80 -50.86
CA TYR A 2 1.81 7.51 -49.76
C TYR A 2 2.09 6.15 -49.07
N GLN A 3 2.46 5.13 -49.83
CA GLN A 3 2.79 3.79 -49.30
C GLN A 3 3.93 3.81 -48.27
N LEU A 4 4.97 4.60 -48.55
CA LEU A 4 6.10 4.77 -47.64
C LEU A 4 5.70 5.53 -46.37
N ARG A 5 4.82 6.53 -46.49
CA ARG A 5 4.27 7.27 -45.34
C ARG A 5 3.39 6.38 -44.46
N VAL A 6 2.56 5.53 -45.06
CA VAL A 6 1.72 4.57 -44.34
C VAL A 6 2.59 3.56 -43.60
N SER A 7 3.63 3.03 -44.25
CA SER A 7 4.57 2.10 -43.62
C SER A 7 5.33 2.74 -42.44
N VAL A 8 5.77 3.99 -42.58
CA VAL A 8 6.42 4.73 -41.48
C VAL A 8 5.44 5.00 -40.33
N LEU A 9 4.21 5.42 -40.61
CA LEU A 9 3.19 5.64 -39.57
C LEU A 9 2.81 4.34 -38.85
N LEU A 10 2.72 3.24 -39.58
CA LEU A 10 2.46 1.90 -39.02
C LEU A 10 3.60 1.47 -38.09
N LEU A 11 4.84 1.64 -38.52
CA LEU A 11 6.02 1.32 -37.71
C LEU A 11 6.10 2.18 -36.46
N MET A 12 5.83 3.48 -36.58
CA MET A 12 5.76 4.38 -35.42
C MET A 12 4.67 3.94 -34.43
N LEU A 13 3.48 3.61 -34.92
CA LEU A 13 2.37 3.14 -34.08
C LEU A 13 2.71 1.82 -33.37
N LEU A 14 3.30 0.87 -34.10
CA LEU A 14 3.73 -0.44 -33.55
C LEU A 14 4.81 -0.30 -32.48
N VAL A 15 5.66 0.72 -32.54
CA VAL A 15 6.68 1.01 -31.52
C VAL A 15 6.10 1.78 -30.33
N LEU A 16 5.16 2.70 -30.57
CA LEU A 16 4.52 3.52 -29.52
C LEU A 16 3.54 2.71 -28.66
N LEU A 17 2.80 1.76 -29.24
CA LEU A 17 1.82 0.93 -28.53
C LEU A 17 2.41 0.13 -27.34
N PRO A 18 3.54 -0.61 -27.48
CA PRO A 18 4.16 -1.34 -26.39
C PRO A 18 4.78 -0.42 -25.32
N CYS A 19 5.26 0.77 -25.69
CA CYS A 19 5.72 1.76 -24.70
C CYS A 19 4.59 2.25 -23.79
N LEU A 20 3.37 2.42 -24.33
CA LEU A 20 2.20 2.77 -23.52
C LEU A 20 1.73 1.61 -22.63
N THR A 21 1.86 0.36 -23.08
CA THR A 21 1.47 -0.83 -22.29
C THR A 21 2.52 -1.25 -21.27
N ALA A 22 3.80 -0.93 -21.50
CA ALA A 22 4.90 -1.13 -20.56
C ALA A 22 5.02 0.01 -19.52
N ALA A 23 4.19 1.05 -19.61
CA ALA A 23 4.12 2.07 -18.57
C ALA A 23 3.80 1.36 -17.24
N PRO A 24 4.68 1.48 -16.22
CA PRO A 24 4.47 0.79 -14.97
C PRO A 24 3.20 1.35 -14.35
N SER A 25 2.14 0.54 -14.30
CA SER A 25 1.00 0.82 -13.45
C SER A 25 1.50 0.72 -12.02
N HIS A 26 1.85 1.88 -11.45
CA HIS A 26 2.45 1.99 -10.13
C HIS A 26 1.38 1.66 -9.08
N SER A 27 1.07 0.37 -8.93
CA SER A 27 0.18 -0.09 -7.88
C SER A 27 0.89 0.09 -6.54
N HIS A 28 0.43 1.04 -5.75
CA HIS A 28 0.87 1.19 -4.37
C HIS A 28 0.36 -0.01 -3.57
N ARG A 29 1.14 -1.10 -3.52
CA ARG A 29 0.89 -2.19 -2.58
C ARG A 29 1.19 -1.64 -1.18
N ILE A 30 0.13 -1.25 -0.48
CA ILE A 30 0.22 -0.81 0.91
C ILE A 30 -0.04 -2.05 1.77
N GLU A 31 1.02 -2.60 2.34
CA GLU A 31 0.91 -3.70 3.31
C GLU A 31 0.97 -3.14 4.73
N LYS A 32 0.02 -3.54 5.57
CA LYS A 32 0.08 -3.22 7.01
C LYS A 32 1.07 -4.16 7.66
N ARG A 33 2.10 -3.64 8.33
CA ARG A 33 2.95 -4.45 9.21
C ARG A 33 2.09 -4.92 10.39
N ARG A 34 2.08 -6.22 10.67
CA ARG A 34 1.49 -6.74 11.91
C ARG A 34 2.32 -6.24 13.09
N CYS A 35 1.68 -5.75 14.15
CA CYS A 35 2.39 -5.41 15.39
C CYS A 35 2.87 -6.69 16.10
N ASN A 36 4.08 -6.63 16.68
CA ASN A 36 4.55 -7.66 17.60
C ASN A 36 3.66 -7.72 18.85
N THR A 37 3.59 -8.87 19.53
CA THR A 37 2.69 -9.09 20.67
C THR A 37 2.84 -8.02 21.75
N ALA A 38 4.07 -7.67 22.12
CA ALA A 38 4.34 -6.61 23.11
C ALA A 38 3.80 -5.24 22.67
N THR A 39 3.94 -4.89 21.38
CA THR A 39 3.49 -3.61 20.82
C THR A 39 1.96 -3.54 20.67
N CYS A 40 1.32 -4.67 20.35
CA CYS A 40 -0.13 -4.76 20.27
C CYS A 40 -0.77 -4.60 21.66
N VAL A 41 -0.16 -5.21 22.69
CA VAL A 41 -0.60 -5.11 24.08
C VAL A 41 -0.49 -3.66 24.59
N THR A 42 0.62 -2.96 24.32
CA THR A 42 0.77 -1.56 24.72
C THR A 42 -0.22 -0.63 24.01
N GLN A 43 -0.50 -0.85 22.72
CA GLN A 43 -1.55 -0.10 22.00
C GLN A 43 -2.94 -0.32 22.58
N ARG A 44 -3.30 -1.58 22.88
CA ARG A 44 -4.58 -1.89 23.54
C ARG A 44 -4.70 -1.26 24.93
N LEU A 45 -3.61 -1.24 25.69
CA LEU A 45 -3.56 -0.58 26.99
C LEU A 45 -3.72 0.94 26.86
N ALA A 46 -3.05 1.57 25.90
CA ALA A 46 -3.21 3.01 25.66
C ALA A 46 -4.65 3.37 25.27
N ASP A 47 -5.28 2.60 24.37
CA ASP A 47 -6.70 2.77 24.00
C ASP A 47 -7.61 2.65 25.23
N PHE A 48 -7.34 1.67 26.10
CA PHE A 48 -8.07 1.49 27.35
C PHE A 48 -7.91 2.71 28.27
N LEU A 49 -6.67 3.15 28.52
CA LEU A 49 -6.37 4.28 29.40
C LEU A 49 -6.97 5.60 28.90
N VAL A 50 -6.94 5.86 27.60
CA VAL A 50 -7.55 7.06 26.98
C VAL A 50 -9.07 7.06 27.10
N ARG A 51 -9.72 5.90 26.96
CA ARG A 51 -11.18 5.81 27.12
C ARG A 51 -11.63 5.79 28.57
N SER A 52 -10.89 5.12 29.45
CA SER A 52 -11.21 5.05 30.88
C SER A 52 -11.01 6.39 31.58
N SER A 53 -10.07 7.21 31.09
CA SER A 53 -9.86 8.56 31.62
C SER A 53 -11.00 9.53 31.31
N ASN A 54 -11.81 9.26 30.27
CA ASN A 54 -12.96 10.10 29.90
C ASN A 54 -14.32 9.50 30.29
N ILE A 55 -14.39 8.22 30.64
CA ILE A 55 -15.63 7.56 31.08
C ILE A 55 -15.39 6.85 32.42
N ILE A 56 -15.59 7.59 33.51
CA ILE A 56 -15.61 7.05 34.87
C ILE A 56 -16.85 6.14 34.98
N GLY A 57 -16.64 4.82 34.96
CA GLY A 57 -17.67 3.86 35.36
C GLY A 57 -18.33 3.00 34.28
N THR A 58 -17.89 3.04 33.01
CA THR A 58 -18.31 2.03 32.03
C THR A 58 -17.19 1.03 31.74
N VAL A 59 -17.52 -0.26 31.76
CA VAL A 59 -16.56 -1.32 31.45
C VAL A 59 -16.31 -1.31 29.94
N TYR A 60 -15.17 -0.75 29.52
CA TYR A 60 -14.75 -0.81 28.13
C TYR A 60 -14.35 -2.25 27.77
N THR A 61 -15.18 -2.90 26.97
CA THR A 61 -14.92 -4.24 26.42
C THR A 61 -14.36 -4.11 24.99
N PRO A 62 -13.03 -4.23 24.80
CA PRO A 62 -12.45 -4.13 23.46
C PRO A 62 -12.90 -5.32 22.60
N THR A 63 -13.30 -5.06 21.36
CA THR A 63 -13.56 -6.12 20.38
C THR A 63 -12.23 -6.76 19.95
N ASN A 64 -12.24 -8.07 19.74
CA ASN A 64 -11.03 -8.78 19.32
C ASN A 64 -10.73 -8.48 17.85
N VAL A 65 -9.97 -7.42 17.63
CA VAL A 65 -9.38 -7.09 16.32
C VAL A 65 -7.91 -7.54 16.32
N GLY A 66 -7.54 -8.39 15.36
CA GLY A 66 -6.22 -9.05 15.31
C GLY A 66 -5.04 -8.06 15.17
N SER A 67 -3.80 -8.54 15.34
CA SER A 67 -2.59 -7.70 15.33
C SER A 67 -2.28 -6.98 13.99
N ALA A 68 -3.10 -7.18 12.96
CA ALA A 68 -3.01 -6.49 11.68
C ALA A 68 -3.79 -5.16 11.64
N THR A 69 -4.65 -4.88 12.62
CA THR A 69 -5.36 -3.60 12.71
C THR A 69 -4.49 -2.50 13.33
N TYR A 70 -3.58 -2.91 14.20
CA TYR A 70 -2.63 -2.09 14.94
C TYR A 70 -1.24 -2.24 14.32
N GLY A 71 -0.65 -1.15 13.85
CA GLY A 71 0.65 -1.18 13.16
C GLY A 71 0.83 -0.03 12.16
N LYS A 72 2.09 0.39 11.97
CA LYS A 72 2.45 1.41 10.99
C LYS A 72 2.29 0.84 9.57
N ARG A 73 1.62 1.58 8.68
CA ARG A 73 1.59 1.24 7.25
C ARG A 73 3.01 1.35 6.72
N GLU A 74 3.52 0.29 6.12
CA GLU A 74 4.77 0.39 5.38
C GLU A 74 4.45 1.08 4.05
N LEU A 75 5.05 2.24 3.82
CA LEU A 75 5.26 2.70 2.46
C LEU A 75 6.28 1.73 1.89
N LEU A 76 5.87 0.84 0.97
CA LEU A 76 6.84 0.09 0.17
C LEU A 76 7.71 1.13 -0.53
N GLN A 77 8.94 1.26 -0.04
CA GLN A 77 9.99 1.93 -0.76
C GLN A 77 10.09 1.24 -2.12
N LEU A 78 10.11 2.03 -3.19
CA LEU A 78 10.18 1.54 -4.58
C LEU A 78 11.16 0.36 -4.63
N PRO A 79 10.74 -0.80 -5.17
CA PRO A 79 11.66 -1.90 -5.34
C PRO A 79 12.82 -1.39 -6.17
N ASN A 80 14.02 -1.56 -5.65
CA ASN A 80 15.28 -1.29 -6.34
C ASN A 80 15.24 -2.01 -7.70
N TYR A 81 14.82 -1.30 -8.75
CA TYR A 81 14.78 -1.79 -10.13
C TYR A 81 16.15 -1.57 -10.78
N TRP A 82 17.24 -2.05 -10.15
CA TRP A 82 18.58 -2.01 -10.74
C TRP A 82 19.49 -3.17 -10.27
N HIS A 83 18.96 -4.39 -10.19
CA HIS A 83 19.80 -5.58 -10.12
C HIS A 83 19.14 -6.76 -10.83
N HIS A 84 19.28 -6.78 -12.16
CA HIS A 84 19.88 -7.86 -12.94
C HIS A 84 19.81 -7.53 -14.44
#